data_AF-Q7X1C5-F1
#
_entry.id   AF-Q7X1C5-F1
#
_cell.length_a   1.000
_cell.length_b   1.000
_cell.length_c   1.000
_cell.angle_alpha   90.00
_cell.angle_beta   90.00
_cell.angle_gamma   90.00
#
_symmetry.space_group_name_H-M   'P 1'
#
loop_
_entity.id
_entity.type
_entity.pdbx_description
1 polymer ?
#
loop_
_entity_poly.entity_id
_entity_poly.type
_entity_poly.pdbx_seq_one_letter_code
_entity_poly.pdbx_strand_id
1 'polypeptide(L)'
;MQKTEQKTILFLDFDGTLAEIRDTPGEVYLEKNQWMILEHLSIRHSLFVVSGRSFNDIQKRVPETLTGIAGDHGAVRRFGKDTFVISE
;
A
#
# COMPACT_ATOMS: atom_id res chain seq x y z
N MET A 1 14.53 25.97 -14.50
CA MET A 1 13.21 26.04 -13.86
C MET A 1 13.24 25.11 -12.64
N GLN A 2 13.36 25.65 -11.42
CA GLN A 2 13.26 24.82 -10.21
C GLN A 2 11.80 24.36 -10.09
N LYS A 3 11.57 23.06 -10.29
CA LYS A 3 10.26 22.45 -10.07
C LYS A 3 10.03 22.47 -8.56
N THR A 4 9.04 23.21 -8.08
CA THR A 4 8.63 23.12 -6.68
C THR A 4 8.16 21.68 -6.44
N GLU A 5 8.78 20.97 -5.50
CA GLU A 5 8.38 19.60 -5.15
C GLU A 5 7.02 19.63 -4.47
N GLN A 6 5.94 19.53 -5.24
CA GLN A 6 4.62 19.27 -4.69
C GLN A 6 4.56 17.80 -4.24
N LYS A 7 4.44 17.60 -2.93
CA LYS A 7 4.19 16.28 -2.36
C LYS A 7 2.78 15.84 -2.76
N THR A 8 2.72 14.81 -3.60
CA THR A 8 1.46 14.16 -3.97
C THR A 8 1.07 13.17 -2.88
N ILE A 9 -0.24 12.97 -2.69
CA ILE A 9 -0.78 11.88 -1.89
C ILE A 9 -1.29 10.81 -2.85
N LEU A 10 -0.74 9.61 -2.74
CA LEU A 10 -1.03 8.49 -3.63
C LEU A 10 -1.80 7.42 -2.86
N PHE A 11 -2.91 6.98 -3.44
CA PHE A 11 -3.70 5.84 -2.98
C PHE A 11 -3.70 4.81 -4.11
N LEU A 12 -3.06 3.68 -3.87
CA LEU A 12 -2.88 2.64 -4.88
C LEU A 12 -3.61 1.37 -4.44
N ASP A 13 -4.31 0.76 -5.38
CA ASP A 13 -4.81 -0.60 -5.22
C ASP A 13 -3.64 -1.62 -5.31
N PHE A 14 -3.86 -2.84 -4.84
CA PHE A 14 -2.83 -3.88 -4.81
C PHE A 14 -2.97 -4.89 -5.97
N ASP A 15 -4.02 -5.71 -5.97
CA ASP A 15 -4.19 -6.83 -6.90
C ASP A 15 -4.55 -6.34 -8.31
N GLY A 16 -3.72 -6.67 -9.30
CA GLY A 16 -3.91 -6.19 -10.68
C GLY A 16 -3.51 -4.73 -10.89
N THR A 17 -3.01 -4.05 -9.85
CA THR A 17 -2.50 -2.68 -9.92
C THR A 17 -1.00 -2.62 -9.61
N LEU A 18 -0.61 -3.02 -8.40
CA LEU A 18 0.79 -3.06 -7.97
C LEU A 18 1.41 -4.45 -8.17
N ALA A 19 0.64 -5.50 -7.90
CA ALA A 19 1.03 -6.89 -8.09
C ALA A 19 0.22 -7.51 -9.23
N GLU A 20 0.87 -8.32 -10.07
CA GLU A 20 0.19 -9.04 -11.14
C GLU A 20 -0.83 -10.03 -10.57
N ILE A 21 -1.96 -10.19 -11.26
CA ILE A 21 -2.95 -11.22 -10.92
C ILE A 21 -2.32 -12.58 -11.19
N ARG A 22 -2.49 -13.51 -10.24
CA ARG A 22 -2.02 -14.90 -10.31
C ARG A 22 -3.19 -15.85 -10.12
N ASP A 23 -3.03 -17.09 -10.58
CA ASP A 23 -4.08 -18.12 -10.48
C ASP A 23 -4.43 -18.45 -9.03
N THR A 24 -3.46 -18.36 -8.12
CA THR A 24 -3.71 -18.52 -6.68
C THR A 24 -3.48 -17.20 -5.92
N PRO A 25 -4.39 -16.80 -5.01
CA PRO A 25 -4.24 -15.56 -4.25
C PRO A 25 -2.97 -15.49 -3.39
N GLY A 26 -2.43 -16.66 -2.99
CA GLY A 26 -1.21 -16.76 -2.19
C GLY A 26 0.05 -16.35 -2.95
N GLU A 27 0.06 -16.57 -4.26
CA GLU A 27 1.19 -16.30 -5.16
C GLU A 27 1.27 -14.85 -5.64
N VAL A 28 0.34 -13.99 -5.23
CA VAL A 28 0.39 -12.57 -5.61
C VAL A 28 1.36 -11.80 -4.71
N TYR A 29 2.53 -11.46 -5.21
CA TYR A 29 3.55 -10.72 -4.47
C TYR A 29 4.06 -9.54 -5.29
N LEU A 30 4.66 -8.56 -4.61
CA LEU A 30 5.44 -7.52 -5.28
C LEU A 30 6.77 -8.10 -5.72
N GLU A 31 7.09 -7.93 -6.99
CA GLU A 31 8.43 -8.18 -7.48
C GLU A 31 9.42 -7.23 -6.78
N LYS A 32 10.68 -7.66 -6.63
CA LYS A 32 11.70 -6.92 -5.85
C LYS A 32 11.86 -5.46 -6.31
N ASN A 33 11.79 -5.22 -7.61
CA ASN A 33 11.85 -3.87 -8.18
C ASN A 33 10.63 -3.01 -7.79
N GLN A 34 9.42 -3.57 -7.81
CA GLN A 34 8.19 -2.86 -7.39
C GLN A 34 8.28 -2.50 -5.91
N TRP A 35 8.73 -3.41 -5.07
CA TRP A 35 8.96 -3.16 -3.65
C TRP A 35 9.89 -1.96 -3.42
N MET A 36 11.06 -1.96 -4.06
CA MET A 36 12.02 -0.85 -3.98
C MET A 36 11.44 0.47 -4.48
N ILE A 37 10.66 0.45 -5.57
CA ILE A 37 10.00 1.66 -6.10
C ILE A 37 9.03 2.24 -5.06
N LEU A 38 8.24 1.41 -4.38
CA LEU A 38 7.31 1.88 -3.35
C LEU A 38 8.04 2.48 -2.15
N GLU A 39 9.16 1.89 -1.72
CA GLU A 39 10.01 2.47 -0.67
C GLU A 39 10.59 3.83 -1.08
N HIS A 40 11.04 3.98 -2.32
CA HIS A 40 11.56 5.24 -2.82
C HIS A 40 10.47 6.31 -3.05
N LEU A 41 9.24 5.89 -3.34
CA LEU A 41 8.10 6.79 -3.47
C LEU A 41 7.61 7.26 -2.10
N SER A 42 7.57 6.39 -1.09
CA SER A 42 7.10 6.73 0.26
C SER A 42 7.98 7.78 0.98
N ILE A 43 9.26 7.88 0.60
CA ILE A 43 10.17 8.94 1.09
C ILE A 43 9.76 10.33 0.56
N ARG A 44 9.25 10.40 -0.67
CA ARG A 44 8.97 11.66 -1.39
C ARG A 44 7.50 12.06 -1.32
N HIS A 45 6.61 11.10 -1.15
CA HIS A 45 5.16 11.25 -1.26
C HIS A 45 4.46 10.51 -0.12
N SER A 46 3.29 11.00 0.28
CA SER A 46 2.44 10.23 1.19
C SER A 46 1.81 9.10 0.39
N LEU A 47 2.18 7.85 0.67
CA LEU A 47 1.80 6.69 -0.12
C LEU A 47 1.00 5.71 0.73
N PHE A 48 -0.20 5.40 0.25
CA PHE A 48 -1.15 4.48 0.86
C PHE A 48 -1.45 3.34 -0.09
N VAL A 49 -1.53 2.12 0.44
CA VAL A 49 -2.10 0.97 -0.28
C VAL A 49 -3.49 0.69 0.27
N VAL A 50 -4.46 0.58 -0.63
CA VAL A 50 -5.87 0.29 -0.30
C VAL A 50 -6.24 -1.01 -1.00
N SER A 51 -6.52 -2.06 -0.24
CA SER A 51 -6.77 -3.39 -0.79
C SER A 51 -8.03 -4.03 -0.21
N GLY A 52 -8.66 -4.89 -1.01
CA GLY A 52 -9.70 -5.81 -0.54
C GLY A 52 -9.14 -6.99 0.27
N ARG A 53 -7.83 -7.26 0.20
CA ARG A 53 -7.17 -8.29 1.01
C ARG A 53 -7.34 -8.03 2.49
N SER A 54 -7.31 -9.09 3.30
CA SER A 54 -7.36 -8.93 4.75
C SER A 54 -6.19 -8.08 5.26
N PHE A 55 -6.40 -7.30 6.33
CA PHE A 55 -5.37 -6.41 6.85
C PHE A 55 -4.05 -7.14 7.17
N ASN A 56 -4.15 -8.33 7.75
CA ASN A 56 -2.98 -9.16 8.07
C ASN A 56 -2.25 -9.69 6.84
N ASP A 57 -2.95 -9.91 5.73
CA ASP A 57 -2.35 -10.37 4.47
C ASP A 57 -1.67 -9.21 3.74
N ILE A 58 -2.38 -8.08 3.55
CA ILE A 58 -1.80 -6.93 2.84
C ILE A 58 -0.58 -6.36 3.58
N GLN A 59 -0.58 -6.35 4.91
CA GLN A 59 0.56 -5.88 5.71
C GLN A 59 1.86 -6.66 5.42
N LYS A 60 1.77 -7.94 5.03
CA LYS A 60 2.93 -8.78 4.71
C LYS A 60 3.41 -8.62 3.26
N ARG A 61 2.59 -8.00 2.40
CA ARG A 61 2.81 -7.92 0.95
C ARG A 61 3.29 -6.55 0.47
N VAL A 62 3.40 -5.58 1.38
CA VAL A 62 3.84 -4.21 1.06
C VAL A 62 4.91 -3.74 2.04
N PRO A 63 5.74 -2.74 1.66
CA PRO A 63 6.75 -2.20 2.55
C PRO A 63 6.15 -1.58 3.82
N GLU A 64 6.82 -1.75 4.96
CA GLU A 64 6.42 -1.08 6.20
C GLU A 64 6.62 0.44 6.15
N THR A 65 7.46 0.92 5.21
CA THR A 65 7.78 2.34 4.99
C THR A 65 6.62 3.14 4.38
N LEU A 66 5.53 2.49 3.96
CA LEU A 66 4.33 3.17 3.48
C LEU A 66 3.73 4.08 4.57
N THR A 67 3.16 5.21 4.14
CA THR A 67 2.48 6.16 5.03
C THR A 67 1.29 5.51 5.74
N GLY A 68 0.59 4.62 5.05
CA GLY A 68 -0.48 3.81 5.62
C GLY A 68 -0.92 2.69 4.70
N ILE A 69 -1.75 1.81 5.25
CA ILE A 69 -2.37 0.70 4.52
C ILE A 69 -3.84 0.57 4.93
N ALA A 70 -4.68 0.12 4.02
CA ALA A 70 -6.07 -0.25 4.28
C ALA A 70 -6.31 -1.66 3.74
N GLY A 71 -6.86 -2.52 4.58
CA GLY A 71 -7.29 -3.88 4.24
C GLY A 71 -8.77 -4.07 4.56
N ASP A 72 -9.28 -5.27 4.30
CA ASP A 72 -10.67 -5.67 4.55
C ASP A 72 -11.66 -4.70 3.88
N HIS A 73 -11.40 -4.36 2.61
CA HIS A 73 -12.16 -3.35 1.85
C HIS A 73 -12.23 -1.97 2.54
N GLY A 74 -11.22 -1.63 3.33
CA GLY A 74 -11.12 -0.36 4.06
C GLY A 74 -11.71 -0.38 5.48
N ALA A 75 -12.22 -1.52 5.94
CA ALA A 75 -12.74 -1.68 7.31
C ALA A 75 -11.63 -1.54 8.36
N VAL A 76 -10.40 -1.96 8.04
CA VAL A 76 -9.22 -1.81 8.89
C VAL A 76 -8.16 -0.98 8.18
N ARG A 77 -7.68 0.07 8.85
CA ARG A 77 -6.72 1.02 8.30
C ARG A 77 -5.62 1.30 9.30
N ARG A 78 -4.37 1.38 8.84
CA ARG A 78 -3.24 1.85 9.62
C ARG A 78 -2.68 3.12 9.02
N PHE A 79 -2.45 4.12 9.86
CA PHE A 79 -1.75 5.36 9.50
C PHE A 79 -0.72 5.65 10.59
N GLY A 80 0.56 5.70 10.21
CA GLY A 80 1.64 5.71 11.18
C GLY A 80 1.58 4.49 12.11
N LYS A 81 1.45 4.74 13.42
CA LYS A 81 1.32 3.71 14.47
C LYS A 81 -0.12 3.40 14.84
N ASP A 82 -1.06 4.22 14.39
CA ASP A 82 -2.46 4.11 14.78
C ASP A 82 -3.19 3.15 13.84
N THR A 83 -4.05 2.31 14.42
CA THR A 83 -4.93 1.40 13.69
C THR A 83 -6.37 1.79 13.96
N PHE A 84 -7.14 1.95 12.90
CA PHE A 84 -8.54 2.36 12.90
C PHE A 84 -9.37 1.21 12.35
N VAL A 85 -10.34 0.75 13.13
CA VAL A 85 -11.29 -0.28 12.76
C VAL A 85 -12.67 0.36 12.69
N ILE A 86 -13.41 0.12 11.61
CA ILE A 86 -14.83 0.44 11.58
C ILE A 86 -15.55 -0.64 12.39
N SER A 87 -16.11 -0.26 13.53
CA SER A 87 -17.08 -1.05 14.28
C SER A 87 -18.48 -0.52 13.99
N GLU A 88 -19.40 -1.40 13.60
CA GLU A 88 -20.84 -1.11 13.62
C GLU A 88 -21.36 -0.88 15.03
#